data_AF-A0A8J7WHY3-F1
#
_entry.id   AF-A0A8J7WHY3-F1
#
_cell.length_a   1.000
_cell.length_b   1.000
_cell.length_c   1.000
_cell.angle_alpha   90.00
_cell.angle_beta   90.00
_cell.angle_gamma   90.00
#
_symmetry.space_group_name_H-M   'P 1'
#
loop_
_entity.id
_entity.type
_entity.pdbx_description
1 polymer ?
#
loop_
_entity_poly.entity_id
_entity_poly.type
_entity_poly.pdbx_seq_one_letter_code
_entity_poly.pdbx_strand_id
1 'polypeptide(L)'
;MTVVEGTARDAAKAPIPYAQVRITLVTGTAGLPGYTTDGELIAPHTVKADETGAWSIDLPPTNSITPANTYFEFWESGAYSTVQVPDSSGPYQLKDVSVPITLPDVEAVLTGWLAAQLPGTRACTSLPADLAGSVPLLQVRRVSGAVSHRNQDTAFVDLNAFTADDTGASQLAIAAETLLLGSVNVTAGGAVIRNTGSVVRPRWLPYADTSVQLYAATYEIRLHSVPA
;
A
#
# COMPACT_ATOMS: atom_id res chain seq x y z
N MET A 1 -20.64 -24.64 -7.89
CA MET A 1 -19.26 -24.17 -8.09
C MET A 1 -19.31 -23.03 -9.08
N THR A 2 -18.40 -22.07 -8.93
CA THR A 2 -18.35 -20.87 -9.75
C THR A 2 -17.22 -21.04 -10.75
N VAL A 3 -17.52 -20.93 -12.04
CA VAL A 3 -16.52 -21.05 -13.10
C VAL A 3 -15.83 -19.70 -13.25
N VAL A 4 -14.50 -19.67 -13.19
CA VAL A 4 -13.69 -18.50 -13.51
C VAL A 4 -12.88 -18.80 -14.76
N GLU A 5 -12.90 -17.88 -15.72
CA GLU A 5 -12.27 -18.04 -17.02
C GLU A 5 -11.34 -16.88 -17.32
N GLY A 6 -10.30 -17.12 -18.11
CA GLY A 6 -9.38 -16.07 -18.52
C GLY A 6 -8.61 -16.42 -19.78
N THR A 7 -7.74 -15.50 -20.19
CA THR A 7 -6.78 -15.73 -21.27
C THR A 7 -5.41 -15.34 -20.75
N ALA A 8 -4.51 -16.30 -20.63
CA ALA A 8 -3.11 -16.04 -20.27
C ALA A 8 -2.47 -15.20 -21.38
N ARG A 9 -1.87 -14.07 -21.02
CA ARG A 9 -1.27 -13.13 -21.97
C ARG A 9 0.13 -12.72 -21.55
N ASP A 10 0.98 -12.42 -22.52
CA ASP A 10 2.32 -11.87 -22.28
C ASP A 10 2.28 -10.35 -22.01
N ALA A 11 3.44 -9.74 -21.82
CA ALA A 11 3.57 -8.30 -21.61
C ALA A 11 3.08 -7.46 -22.82
N ALA A 12 3.06 -8.04 -24.02
CA ALA A 12 2.52 -7.43 -25.24
C ALA A 12 1.02 -7.69 -25.43
N LYS A 13 0.36 -8.33 -24.44
CA LYS A 13 -1.06 -8.73 -24.44
C LYS A 13 -1.40 -9.84 -25.45
N ALA A 14 -0.40 -10.51 -26.05
CA ALA A 14 -0.62 -11.65 -26.92
C ALA A 14 -0.96 -12.90 -26.08
N PRO A 15 -1.89 -13.77 -26.53
CA PRO A 15 -2.21 -15.00 -25.81
C PRO A 15 -1.00 -15.93 -25.75
N ILE A 16 -0.86 -16.65 -24.63
CA ILE A 16 0.21 -17.62 -24.42
C ILE A 16 -0.40 -19.03 -24.45
N PRO A 17 -0.22 -19.79 -25.55
CA PRO A 17 -0.70 -21.16 -25.64
C PRO A 17 -0.12 -22.01 -24.52
N TYR A 18 -0.95 -22.88 -23.93
CA TYR A 18 -0.51 -23.87 -22.95
C TYR A 18 0.12 -23.31 -21.67
N ALA A 19 -0.07 -22.02 -21.39
CA ALA A 19 0.39 -21.37 -20.17
C ALA A 19 -0.12 -22.11 -18.93
N GLN A 20 0.73 -22.21 -17.91
CA GLN A 20 0.31 -22.68 -16.59
C GLN A 20 -0.19 -21.48 -15.78
N VAL A 21 -1.44 -21.57 -15.33
CA VAL A 21 -2.04 -20.60 -14.41
C VAL A 21 -2.06 -21.25 -13.04
N ARG A 22 -1.26 -20.69 -12.12
CA ARG A 22 -1.24 -21.12 -10.73
C ARG A 22 -2.26 -20.30 -9.95
N ILE A 23 -3.11 -20.98 -9.21
CA ILE A 23 -4.18 -20.37 -8.43
C ILE A 23 -3.97 -20.81 -7.00
N THR A 24 -3.91 -19.87 -6.07
CA THR A 24 -3.62 -20.18 -4.68
C THR A 24 -4.75 -19.66 -3.81
N LEU A 25 -5.31 -20.53 -2.98
CA LEU A 25 -6.22 -20.13 -1.91
C LEU A 25 -5.41 -19.63 -0.72
N VAL A 26 -5.66 -18.40 -0.30
CA VAL A 26 -4.86 -17.71 0.74
C VAL A 26 -5.77 -17.19 1.85
N THR A 27 -5.42 -17.43 3.11
CA THR A 27 -6.13 -16.84 4.26
C THR A 27 -5.69 -15.38 4.44
N GLY A 28 -6.63 -14.43 4.47
CA GLY A 28 -6.34 -13.11 5.01
C GLY A 28 -6.28 -13.16 6.55
N THR A 29 -5.47 -12.29 7.17
CA THR A 29 -5.61 -12.04 8.60
C THR A 29 -7.03 -11.49 8.87
N ALA A 30 -7.73 -12.05 9.86
CA ALA A 30 -9.08 -11.61 10.21
C ALA A 30 -9.10 -10.10 10.51
N GLY A 31 -9.99 -9.36 9.84
CA GLY A 31 -10.18 -7.92 10.05
C GLY A 31 -9.40 -6.99 9.10
N LEU A 32 -8.68 -7.52 8.11
CA LEU A 32 -8.09 -6.75 7.02
C LEU A 32 -8.73 -7.15 5.69
N PRO A 33 -9.51 -6.26 5.05
CA PRO A 33 -9.92 -6.50 3.68
C PRO A 33 -8.67 -6.46 2.76
N GLY A 34 -8.71 -7.02 1.53
CA GLY A 34 -7.67 -6.73 0.51
C GLY A 34 -6.29 -7.35 0.68
N TYR A 35 -6.23 -8.44 1.44
CA TYR A 35 -5.57 -9.64 0.96
C TYR A 35 -4.09 -9.45 0.60
N THR A 36 -3.27 -9.52 1.65
CA THR A 36 -1.81 -9.47 1.58
C THR A 36 -1.23 -10.86 1.31
N THR A 37 -0.09 -10.93 0.63
CA THR A 37 0.69 -12.16 0.36
C THR A 37 1.20 -12.88 1.61
N ASP A 38 0.88 -12.36 2.81
CA ASP A 38 1.32 -12.89 4.10
C ASP A 38 0.32 -13.93 4.67
N GLY A 39 -0.69 -14.31 3.89
CA GLY A 39 -1.65 -15.34 4.27
C GLY A 39 -1.11 -16.76 4.24
N GLU A 40 -1.73 -17.66 5.01
CA GLU A 40 -1.40 -19.08 4.96
C GLU A 40 -1.89 -19.67 3.64
N LEU A 41 -0.98 -20.37 2.94
CA LEU A 41 -1.29 -21.10 1.71
C LEU A 41 -2.16 -22.31 2.08
N ILE A 42 -3.44 -22.27 1.74
CA ILE A 42 -4.36 -23.36 2.07
C ILE A 42 -4.28 -24.46 1.01
N ALA A 43 -4.39 -24.08 -0.27
CA ALA A 43 -4.41 -25.04 -1.37
C ALA A 43 -3.99 -24.38 -2.70
N PRO A 44 -2.96 -24.92 -3.38
CA PRO A 44 -2.65 -24.55 -4.75
C PRO A 44 -3.47 -25.38 -5.75
N HIS A 45 -4.06 -24.70 -6.72
CA HIS A 45 -4.60 -25.28 -7.95
C HIS A 45 -3.72 -24.86 -9.13
N THR A 46 -3.72 -25.67 -10.20
CA THR A 46 -3.06 -25.30 -11.45
C THR A 46 -3.97 -25.70 -12.59
N VAL A 47 -4.25 -24.74 -13.47
CA VAL A 47 -4.96 -24.98 -14.73
C VAL A 47 -4.02 -24.67 -15.89
N LYS A 48 -4.08 -25.48 -16.93
CA LYS A 48 -3.31 -25.28 -18.15
C LYS A 48 -4.22 -24.64 -19.19
N ALA A 49 -3.76 -23.56 -19.80
CA ALA A 49 -4.46 -22.93 -20.91
C ALA A 49 -4.46 -23.84 -22.16
N ASP A 50 -5.40 -23.59 -23.06
CA ASP A 50 -5.47 -24.25 -24.36
C ASP A 50 -4.51 -23.62 -25.38
N GLU A 51 -4.65 -24.00 -26.65
CA GLU A 51 -3.83 -23.47 -27.75
C GLU A 51 -4.07 -21.98 -28.04
N THR A 52 -5.21 -21.45 -27.61
CA THR A 52 -5.58 -20.02 -27.73
C THR A 52 -5.17 -19.22 -26.51
N GLY A 53 -4.58 -19.86 -25.49
CA GLY A 53 -4.25 -19.26 -24.20
C GLY A 53 -5.45 -19.12 -23.26
N ALA A 54 -6.63 -19.63 -23.63
CA ALA A 54 -7.81 -19.59 -22.78
C ALA A 54 -7.76 -20.69 -21.71
N TRP A 55 -8.29 -20.41 -20.53
CA TRP A 55 -8.39 -21.37 -19.42
C TRP A 55 -9.70 -21.16 -18.65
N SER A 56 -10.13 -22.19 -17.95
CA SER A 56 -11.36 -22.19 -17.15
C SER A 56 -11.18 -23.11 -15.94
N ILE A 57 -11.67 -22.71 -14.77
CA ILE A 57 -11.56 -23.47 -13.53
C ILE A 57 -12.78 -23.27 -12.63
N ASP A 58 -13.25 -24.36 -12.02
CA ASP A 58 -14.26 -24.33 -10.97
C ASP A 58 -13.64 -23.94 -9.63
N LEU A 59 -14.11 -22.85 -9.04
CA LEU A 59 -13.72 -22.41 -7.70
C LEU A 59 -14.94 -22.36 -6.76
N PRO A 60 -14.77 -22.67 -5.47
CA PRO A 60 -15.79 -22.41 -4.47
C PRO A 60 -15.98 -20.89 -4.30
N PRO A 61 -17.22 -20.41 -4.08
CA PRO A 61 -17.45 -19.02 -3.70
C PRO A 61 -16.66 -18.62 -2.47
N THR A 62 -16.10 -17.42 -2.48
CA THR A 62 -15.21 -16.95 -1.42
C THR A 62 -15.92 -16.89 -0.06
N ASN A 63 -17.21 -16.56 -0.02
CA ASN A 63 -17.98 -16.49 1.23
C ASN A 63 -18.14 -17.85 1.95
N SER A 64 -17.95 -18.96 1.23
CA SER A 64 -18.24 -20.31 1.69
C SER A 64 -17.02 -20.98 2.32
N ILE A 65 -15.87 -20.30 2.26
CA ILE A 65 -14.57 -20.80 2.68
C ILE A 65 -14.28 -20.33 4.10
N THR A 66 -13.79 -21.24 4.94
CA THR A 66 -13.35 -20.95 6.31
C THR A 66 -11.83 -21.04 6.37
N PRO A 67 -11.13 -20.08 7.00
CA PRO A 67 -11.66 -18.91 7.74
C PRO A 67 -12.27 -17.84 6.82
N ALA A 68 -13.12 -16.98 7.39
CA ALA A 68 -13.60 -15.79 6.69
C ALA A 68 -12.41 -14.94 6.20
N ASN A 69 -12.62 -14.15 5.15
CA ASN A 69 -11.56 -13.37 4.47
C ASN A 69 -10.52 -14.25 3.75
N THR A 70 -10.91 -15.41 3.25
CA THR A 70 -10.08 -16.16 2.30
C THR A 70 -10.26 -15.57 0.89
N TYR A 71 -9.29 -15.72 -0.01
CA TYR A 71 -9.36 -15.24 -1.39
C TYR A 71 -8.46 -16.06 -2.32
N PHE A 72 -8.57 -15.81 -3.63
CA PHE A 72 -7.74 -16.48 -4.63
C PHE A 72 -6.69 -15.54 -5.21
N GLU A 73 -5.45 -16.01 -5.30
CA GLU A 73 -4.37 -15.38 -6.05
C GLU A 73 -4.16 -16.13 -7.37
N PHE A 74 -4.18 -15.41 -8.48
CA PHE A 74 -3.90 -15.94 -9.82
C PHE A 74 -2.53 -15.47 -10.27
N TRP A 75 -1.70 -16.41 -10.72
CA TRP A 75 -0.41 -16.17 -11.34
C TRP A 75 -0.46 -16.65 -12.80
N GLU A 76 -0.49 -15.71 -13.73
CA GLU A 76 -0.57 -15.93 -15.18
C GLU A 76 0.68 -15.37 -15.86
N SER A 77 1.66 -16.21 -16.17
CA SER A 77 2.85 -15.81 -16.97
C SER A 77 3.57 -14.56 -16.45
N GLY A 78 3.65 -14.41 -15.12
CA GLY A 78 4.26 -13.26 -14.44
C GLY A 78 3.29 -12.13 -14.08
N ALA A 79 2.04 -12.17 -14.55
CA ALA A 79 0.97 -11.33 -14.05
C ALA A 79 0.36 -11.95 -12.77
N TYR A 80 -0.05 -11.09 -11.84
CA TYR A 80 -0.57 -11.48 -10.52
C TYR A 80 -1.94 -10.83 -10.26
N SER A 81 -3.01 -11.57 -10.03
CA SER A 81 -4.34 -10.99 -9.78
C SER A 81 -4.95 -11.53 -8.49
N THR A 82 -5.53 -10.65 -7.68
CA THR A 82 -6.31 -11.03 -6.49
C THR A 82 -7.79 -11.08 -6.87
N VAL A 83 -8.48 -12.16 -6.52
CA VAL A 83 -9.84 -12.46 -6.98
C VAL A 83 -10.76 -12.77 -5.81
N GLN A 84 -11.96 -12.19 -5.85
CA GLN A 84 -13.09 -12.61 -5.02
C GLN A 84 -14.12 -13.31 -5.90
N VAL A 85 -14.39 -14.58 -5.59
CA VAL A 85 -15.34 -15.40 -6.35
C VAL A 85 -16.74 -15.20 -5.76
N PRO A 86 -17.70 -14.63 -6.51
CA PRO A 86 -19.04 -14.36 -6.02
C PRO A 86 -19.84 -15.64 -5.74
N ASP A 87 -20.88 -15.49 -4.92
CA ASP A 87 -21.76 -16.58 -4.49
C ASP A 87 -22.78 -16.98 -5.57
N SER A 88 -23.00 -16.09 -6.54
CA SER A 88 -23.83 -16.36 -7.70
C SER A 88 -23.14 -17.30 -8.68
N SER A 89 -23.89 -18.26 -9.21
CA SER A 89 -23.39 -19.17 -10.24
C SER A 89 -23.23 -18.47 -11.59
N GLY A 90 -22.10 -18.68 -12.25
CA GLY A 90 -21.85 -18.24 -13.62
C GLY A 90 -20.45 -18.64 -14.06
N PRO A 91 -20.13 -18.51 -15.36
CA PRO A 91 -18.78 -18.19 -15.78
C PRO A 91 -18.52 -16.71 -15.51
N TYR A 92 -17.46 -16.41 -14.77
CA TYR A 92 -16.93 -15.06 -14.62
C TYR A 92 -15.64 -14.94 -15.39
N GLN A 93 -15.46 -13.84 -16.13
CA GLN A 93 -14.14 -13.53 -16.65
C GLN A 93 -13.26 -13.07 -15.48
N LEU A 94 -11.99 -13.46 -15.46
CA LEU A 94 -11.04 -13.14 -14.39
C LEU A 94 -11.04 -11.64 -14.08
N LYS A 95 -11.11 -10.80 -15.12
CA LYS A 95 -11.16 -9.33 -15.00
C LYS A 95 -12.39 -8.81 -14.23
N ASP A 96 -13.51 -9.53 -14.27
CA ASP A 96 -14.78 -9.10 -13.68
C ASP A 96 -14.85 -9.46 -12.19
N VAL A 97 -14.04 -10.42 -11.76
CA VAL A 97 -13.89 -10.86 -10.35
C VAL A 97 -12.55 -10.45 -9.74
N SER A 98 -11.71 -9.77 -10.52
CA SER A 98 -10.45 -9.19 -10.05
C SER A 98 -10.74 -8.00 -9.14
N VAL A 99 -10.13 -8.01 -7.97
CA VAL A 99 -10.20 -6.88 -7.04
C VAL A 99 -9.24 -5.80 -7.55
N PRO A 100 -9.72 -4.57 -7.83
CA PRO A 100 -8.84 -3.49 -8.25
C PRO A 100 -7.85 -3.15 -7.13
N ILE A 101 -6.63 -2.87 -7.54
CA ILE A 101 -5.58 -2.44 -6.63
C ILE A 101 -5.80 -0.97 -6.31
N THR A 102 -6.03 -0.68 -5.04
CA THR A 102 -5.99 0.68 -4.53
C THR A 102 -4.71 0.86 -3.73
N LEU A 103 -3.81 1.72 -4.20
CA LEU A 103 -2.63 2.11 -3.42
C LEU A 103 -3.01 3.26 -2.48
N PRO A 104 -2.53 3.23 -1.22
CA PRO A 104 -2.83 4.29 -0.28
C PRO A 104 -2.08 5.57 -0.65
N ASP A 105 -2.70 6.73 -0.45
CA ASP A 105 -2.00 8.02 -0.52
C ASP A 105 -1.13 8.18 0.72
N VAL A 106 0.16 7.90 0.58
CA VAL A 106 1.14 8.00 1.68
C VAL A 106 1.18 9.38 2.32
N GLU A 107 0.99 10.46 1.55
CA GLU A 107 1.01 11.82 2.12
C GLU A 107 -0.22 12.04 3.00
N ALA A 108 -1.41 11.65 2.54
CA ALA A 108 -2.65 11.74 3.32
C ALA A 108 -2.61 10.85 4.58
N VAL A 109 -2.11 9.62 4.45
CA VAL A 109 -1.96 8.68 5.57
C VAL A 109 -1.02 9.25 6.63
N LEU A 110 0.18 9.69 6.23
CA LEU A 110 1.18 10.17 7.18
C LEU A 110 0.81 11.52 7.80
N THR A 111 0.21 12.45 7.04
CA THR A 111 -0.26 13.72 7.61
C THR A 111 -1.34 13.51 8.67
N GLY A 112 -2.35 12.68 8.38
CA GLY A 112 -3.38 12.34 9.36
C GLY A 112 -2.82 11.62 10.58
N TRP A 113 -1.91 10.67 10.38
CA TRP A 113 -1.28 9.93 11.48
C TRP A 113 -0.39 10.81 12.35
N LEU A 114 0.54 11.58 11.76
CA LEU A 114 1.45 12.46 12.50
C LEU A 114 0.70 13.54 13.28
N ALA A 115 -0.36 14.13 12.70
CA ALA A 115 -1.20 15.10 13.41
C ALA A 115 -1.87 14.50 14.65
N ALA A 116 -2.26 13.21 14.60
CA ALA A 116 -2.84 12.52 15.74
C ALA A 116 -1.79 12.19 16.82
N GLN A 117 -0.54 11.91 16.44
CA GLN A 117 0.54 11.56 17.36
C GLN A 117 1.23 12.78 18.00
N LEU A 118 1.22 13.93 17.32
CA LEU A 118 1.90 15.17 17.75
C LEU A 118 0.86 16.29 17.97
N PRO A 119 0.09 16.26 19.06
CA PRO A 119 -0.93 17.28 19.33
C PRO A 119 -0.29 18.67 19.40
N GLY A 120 -0.93 19.64 18.76
CA GLY A 120 -0.42 21.01 18.64
C GLY A 120 0.55 21.23 17.47
N THR A 121 0.95 20.18 16.75
CA THR A 121 1.70 20.30 15.48
C THR A 121 0.77 20.16 14.30
N ARG A 122 0.85 21.10 13.35
CA ARG A 122 0.14 20.99 12.07
C ARG A 122 0.91 20.07 11.13
N ALA A 123 0.28 19.01 10.60
CA ALA A 123 0.84 18.23 9.51
C ALA A 123 0.13 18.57 8.18
N CYS A 124 0.88 18.76 7.10
CA CYS A 124 0.31 19.08 5.79
C CYS A 124 1.17 18.57 4.62
N THR A 125 0.58 18.54 3.43
CA THR A 125 1.30 18.21 2.18
C THR A 125 1.85 19.46 1.50
N SER A 126 1.16 20.59 1.63
CA SER A 126 1.54 21.89 1.06
C SER A 126 1.70 22.93 2.17
N LEU A 127 2.74 23.76 2.06
CA LEU A 127 2.98 24.84 3.01
C LEU A 127 1.85 25.89 2.96
N PRO A 128 1.40 26.40 4.12
CA PRO A 128 0.44 27.48 4.18
C PRO A 128 1.05 28.80 3.68
N ALA A 129 0.19 29.74 3.26
CA ALA A 129 0.63 31.06 2.80
C ALA A 129 1.36 31.86 3.90
N ASP A 130 0.89 31.75 5.15
CA ASP A 130 1.56 32.28 6.34
C ASP A 130 2.25 31.14 7.09
N LEU A 131 3.50 30.86 6.73
CA LEU A 131 4.29 29.79 7.36
C LEU A 131 4.67 30.15 8.80
N ALA A 132 5.14 31.38 9.04
CA ALA A 132 5.55 31.85 10.35
C ALA A 132 4.41 31.82 11.38
N GLY A 133 3.19 32.16 10.98
CA GLY A 133 2.00 32.04 11.84
C GLY A 133 1.46 30.62 12.01
N SER A 134 1.98 29.64 11.26
CA SER A 134 1.49 28.26 11.24
C SER A 134 2.39 27.23 11.92
N VAL A 135 3.56 27.63 12.43
CA VAL A 135 4.45 26.74 13.17
C VAL A 135 3.95 26.47 14.60
N PRO A 136 4.22 25.28 15.21
CA PRO A 136 5.02 24.16 14.70
C PRO A 136 4.31 23.37 13.60
N LEU A 137 5.05 23.07 12.53
CA LEU A 137 4.50 22.46 11.31
C LEU A 137 5.40 21.34 10.78
N LEU A 138 4.78 20.26 10.34
CA LEU A 138 5.40 19.18 9.57
C LEU A 138 4.84 19.18 8.14
N GLN A 139 5.72 19.30 7.16
CA GLN A 139 5.36 19.05 5.77
C GLN A 139 5.78 17.63 5.39
N VAL A 140 4.85 16.88 4.82
CA VAL A 140 5.07 15.54 4.29
C VAL A 140 5.04 15.61 2.77
N ARG A 141 6.11 15.20 2.10
CA ARG A 141 6.19 15.18 0.63
C ARG A 141 6.71 13.86 0.11
N ARG A 142 5.93 13.18 -0.73
CA ARG A 142 6.47 12.08 -1.53
C ARG A 142 7.41 12.65 -2.59
N VAL A 143 8.65 12.16 -2.60
CA VAL A 143 9.67 12.56 -3.58
C VAL A 143 9.97 11.48 -4.60
N SER A 144 9.77 10.21 -4.21
CA SER A 144 9.97 9.06 -5.10
C SER A 144 9.22 7.84 -4.56
N GLY A 145 9.43 6.69 -5.18
CA GLY A 145 8.93 5.40 -4.72
C GLY A 145 8.61 4.47 -5.88
N ALA A 146 8.32 3.23 -5.53
CA ALA A 146 7.89 2.21 -6.47
C ALA A 146 6.85 1.30 -5.80
N VAL A 147 6.02 0.72 -6.65
CA VAL A 147 5.16 -0.40 -6.27
C VAL A 147 6.04 -1.64 -6.26
N SER A 148 6.43 -2.12 -5.08
CA SER A 148 7.31 -3.29 -4.96
C SER A 148 6.56 -4.60 -5.19
N HIS A 149 5.27 -4.62 -4.86
CA HIS A 149 4.30 -5.69 -5.17
C HIS A 149 2.93 -5.05 -5.45
N ARG A 150 2.05 -5.73 -6.18
CA ARG A 150 0.77 -5.15 -6.65
C ARG A 150 -0.02 -4.42 -5.56
N ASN A 151 0.03 -4.84 -4.29
CA ASN A 151 -0.71 -4.21 -3.19
C ASN A 151 0.17 -3.39 -2.21
N GLN A 152 1.48 -3.32 -2.43
CA GLN A 152 2.42 -2.67 -1.52
C GLN A 152 3.11 -1.48 -2.19
N ASP A 153 2.90 -0.29 -1.63
CA ASP A 153 3.63 0.91 -1.97
C ASP A 153 4.92 0.99 -1.15
N THR A 154 6.00 1.40 -1.81
CA THR A 154 7.29 1.69 -1.18
C THR A 154 7.67 3.11 -1.58
N ALA A 155 7.30 4.07 -0.74
CA ALA A 155 7.45 5.49 -1.00
C ALA A 155 8.71 6.06 -0.35
N PHE A 156 9.38 6.99 -1.02
CA PHE A 156 10.37 7.85 -0.39
C PHE A 156 9.71 9.19 -0.08
N VAL A 157 9.72 9.56 1.19
CA VAL A 157 9.00 10.71 1.72
C VAL A 157 9.98 11.63 2.41
N ASP A 158 10.02 12.87 1.97
CA ASP A 158 10.66 13.96 2.69
C ASP A 158 9.72 14.47 3.78
N LEU A 159 10.29 14.62 4.97
CA LEU A 159 9.64 15.20 6.13
C LEU A 159 10.40 16.46 6.53
N ASN A 160 9.71 17.61 6.43
CA ASN A 160 10.27 18.91 6.76
C ASN A 160 9.59 19.45 8.02
N ALA A 161 10.37 19.66 9.08
CA ALA A 161 9.93 20.26 10.32
C ALA A 161 10.25 21.76 10.33
N PHE A 162 9.21 22.56 10.58
CA PHE A 162 9.29 24.02 10.66
C PHE A 162 8.87 24.51 12.05
N THR A 163 9.71 25.33 12.66
CA THR A 163 9.44 26.05 13.92
C THR A 163 10.03 27.46 13.89
N ALA A 164 9.72 28.30 14.88
CA ALA A 164 10.27 29.65 14.98
C ALA A 164 11.76 29.68 15.36
N ASP A 165 12.24 28.66 16.07
CA ASP A 165 13.61 28.54 16.55
C ASP A 165 14.24 27.17 16.24
N ASP A 166 15.57 27.13 16.25
CA ASP A 166 16.38 25.97 15.82
C ASP A 166 16.20 24.75 16.73
N THR A 167 16.09 25.00 18.05
CA THR A 167 15.90 23.94 19.04
C THR A 167 14.54 23.28 18.86
N GLY A 168 13.48 24.07 18.66
CA GLY A 168 12.15 23.57 18.34
C GLY A 168 12.13 22.71 17.07
N ALA A 169 12.85 23.12 16.02
CA ALA A 169 12.83 22.44 14.73
C ALA A 169 13.51 21.08 14.83
N SER A 170 14.67 21.07 15.48
CA SER A 170 15.42 19.86 15.79
C SER A 170 14.61 18.89 16.65
N GLN A 171 13.97 19.37 17.73
CA GLN A 171 13.14 18.54 18.60
C GLN A 171 11.92 17.97 17.87
N LEU A 172 11.24 18.78 17.06
CA LEU A 172 10.09 18.34 16.28
C LEU A 172 10.49 17.27 15.25
N ALA A 173 11.62 17.46 14.58
CA ALA A 173 12.14 16.50 13.61
C ALA A 173 12.52 15.16 14.27
N ILE A 174 13.15 15.19 15.46
CA ILE A 174 13.50 14.00 16.24
C ILE A 174 12.24 13.28 16.76
N ALA A 175 11.24 14.03 17.21
CA ALA A 175 9.98 13.45 17.67
C ALA A 175 9.27 12.71 16.53
N ALA A 176 9.23 13.32 15.35
CA ALA A 176 8.66 12.68 14.17
C ALA A 176 9.49 11.49 13.67
N GLU A 177 10.83 11.57 13.71
CA GLU A 177 11.73 10.43 13.43
C GLU A 177 11.43 9.26 14.36
N THR A 178 11.31 9.52 15.66
CA THR A 178 11.05 8.50 16.68
C THR A 178 9.72 7.79 16.43
N LEU A 179 8.68 8.54 16.09
CA LEU A 179 7.38 7.98 15.74
C LEU A 179 7.49 7.10 14.49
N LEU A 180 8.06 7.63 13.40
CA LEU A 180 8.16 6.94 12.12
C LEU A 180 8.99 5.65 12.22
N LEU A 181 10.15 5.68 12.88
CA LEU A 181 10.98 4.48 13.03
C LEU A 181 10.39 3.48 14.04
N GLY A 182 9.50 3.92 14.93
CA GLY A 182 8.73 3.06 15.82
C GLY A 182 7.47 2.46 15.19
N SER A 183 7.03 2.92 14.02
CA SER A 183 5.79 2.47 13.40
C SER A 183 5.97 1.17 12.61
N VAL A 184 5.71 0.04 13.27
CA VAL A 184 5.66 -1.28 12.64
C VAL A 184 4.24 -1.83 12.71
N ASN A 185 3.66 -2.19 11.56
CA ASN A 185 2.29 -2.67 11.40
C ASN A 185 1.23 -1.73 12.04
N VAL A 186 1.41 -0.42 11.87
CA VAL A 186 0.48 0.59 12.40
C VAL A 186 -0.61 0.88 11.36
N THR A 187 -1.87 0.79 11.77
CA THR A 187 -3.01 1.16 10.91
C THR A 187 -3.29 2.66 11.01
N ALA A 188 -3.33 3.36 9.88
CA ALA A 188 -3.63 4.78 9.78
C ALA A 188 -4.28 5.13 8.44
N GLY A 189 -5.34 5.95 8.46
CA GLY A 189 -5.94 6.51 7.25
C GLY A 189 -6.42 5.47 6.22
N GLY A 190 -6.86 4.29 6.66
CA GLY A 190 -7.24 3.20 5.76
C GLY A 190 -6.03 2.51 5.10
N ALA A 191 -4.84 2.58 5.71
CA ALA A 191 -3.63 1.89 5.28
C ALA A 191 -2.91 1.27 6.48
N VAL A 192 -2.06 0.28 6.23
CA VAL A 192 -1.11 -0.25 7.22
C VAL A 192 0.28 0.21 6.83
N ILE A 193 0.95 0.93 7.73
CA ILE A 193 2.37 1.22 7.67
C ILE A 193 3.09 -0.03 8.19
N ARG A 194 3.64 -0.83 7.27
CA ARG A 194 4.29 -2.10 7.59
C ARG A 194 5.63 -1.85 8.28
N ASN A 195 6.43 -0.99 7.67
CA ASN A 195 7.77 -0.65 8.14
C ASN A 195 8.21 0.70 7.60
N THR A 196 9.12 1.34 8.34
CA THR A 196 9.73 2.63 7.99
C THR A 196 11.25 2.51 8.11
N GLY A 197 11.97 2.95 7.07
CA GLY A 197 13.43 3.06 7.07
C GLY A 197 13.88 4.52 7.02
N SER A 198 15.00 4.85 7.68
CA SER A 198 15.65 6.15 7.51
C SER A 198 16.60 6.11 6.31
N VAL A 199 16.43 7.06 5.39
CA VAL A 199 17.36 7.26 4.26
C VAL A 199 18.30 8.42 4.57
N VAL A 200 17.73 9.53 5.05
CA VAL A 200 18.49 10.67 5.55
C VAL A 200 17.86 11.11 6.86
N ARG A 201 18.66 11.16 7.92
CA ARG A 201 18.23 11.60 9.25
C ARG A 201 17.99 13.12 9.30
N PRO A 202 17.27 13.60 10.32
CA PRO A 202 17.06 15.04 10.52
C PRO A 202 18.36 15.84 10.46
N ARG A 203 18.37 16.87 9.60
CA ARG A 203 19.46 17.84 9.49
C ARG A 203 18.90 19.22 9.23
N TRP A 204 19.58 20.24 9.75
CA TRP A 204 19.28 21.63 9.43
C TRP A 204 19.51 21.89 7.95
N LEU A 205 18.61 22.66 7.34
CA LEU A 205 18.77 23.20 5.99
C LEU A 205 18.45 24.70 5.98
N PRO A 206 19.16 25.51 5.17
CA PRO A 206 18.81 26.90 4.98
C PRO A 206 17.43 27.01 4.31
N TYR A 207 16.63 28.00 4.73
CA TYR A 207 15.33 28.29 4.16
C TYR A 207 15.20 29.79 3.85
N ALA A 208 14.39 30.13 2.84
CA ALA A 208 14.30 31.50 2.34
C ALA A 208 13.67 32.47 3.36
N ASP A 209 12.70 32.00 4.13
CA ASP A 209 12.12 32.75 5.23
C ASP A 209 12.95 32.55 6.50
N THR A 210 13.63 33.60 6.94
CA THR A 210 14.50 33.59 8.12
C THR A 210 13.73 33.63 9.44
N SER A 211 12.40 33.82 9.41
CA SER A 211 11.56 33.80 10.61
C SER A 211 11.24 32.39 11.10
N VAL A 212 11.60 31.37 10.32
CA VAL A 212 11.44 29.96 10.67
C VAL A 212 12.74 29.18 10.46
N GLN A 213 12.87 28.06 11.15
CA GLN A 213 13.96 27.10 10.99
C GLN A 213 13.44 25.82 10.36
N LEU A 214 14.25 25.23 9.47
CA LEU A 214 13.92 24.01 8.74
C LEU A 214 14.88 22.88 9.11
N TYR A 215 14.30 21.77 9.58
CA TYR A 215 14.98 20.49 9.64
C TYR A 215 14.32 19.52 8.68
N ALA A 216 15.11 18.88 7.81
CA ALA A 216 14.61 17.95 6.81
C ALA A 216 15.20 16.54 7.01
N ALA A 217 14.37 15.54 6.75
CA ALA A 217 14.73 14.12 6.75
C ALA A 217 14.04 13.42 5.58
N THR A 218 14.56 12.28 5.16
CA THR A 218 13.96 11.43 4.12
C THR A 218 13.81 10.02 4.65
N TYR A 219 12.62 9.45 4.48
CA TYR A 219 12.27 8.13 4.95
C TYR A 219 11.75 7.25 3.81
N GLU A 220 12.06 5.96 3.88
CA GLU A 220 11.41 4.92 3.08
C GLU A 220 10.19 4.42 3.88
N ILE A 221 9.00 4.50 3.28
CA ILE A 221 7.74 4.09 3.90
C ILE A 221 7.15 2.94 3.10
N ARG A 222 6.97 1.80 3.75
CA ARG A 222 6.32 0.62 3.15
C ARG A 222 4.91 0.50 3.69
N LEU A 223 3.93 0.64 2.81
CA LEU A 223 2.52 0.61 3.19
C LEU A 223 1.66 -0.11 2.17
N HIS A 224 0.50 -0.58 2.63
CA HIS A 224 -0.56 -1.13 1.78
C HIS A 224 -1.91 -0.62 2.26
N SER A 225 -2.90 -0.59 1.38
CA SER A 225 -4.26 -0.20 1.76
C SER A 225 -4.87 -1.23 2.71
N VAL A 226 -5.71 -0.74 3.61
CA VAL A 226 -6.79 -1.47 4.24
C VAL A 226 -8.02 -1.10 3.41
N PRO A 227 -8.58 -2.02 2.62
CA PRO A 227 -9.79 -1.73 1.89
C PRO A 227 -10.97 -1.47 2.83
N ALA A 228 -11.95 -0.80 2.24
CA ALA A 228 -13.20 -0.42 2.88
C ALA A 228 -14.06 -1.64 3.25
#